data_AF-A0A3B9XYA5-F1
#
_entry.id   AF-A0A3B9XYA5-F1
#
_cell.length_a   1.000
_cell.length_b   1.000
_cell.length_c   1.000
_cell.angle_alpha   90.00
_cell.angle_beta   90.00
_cell.angle_gamma   90.00
#
_symmetry.space_group_name_H-M   'P 1'
#
loop_
_entity.id
_entity.type
_entity.pdbx_description
1 polymer ?
#
loop_
_entity_poly.entity_id
_entity_poly.type
_entity_poly.pdbx_seq_one_letter_code
_entity_poly.pdbx_strand_id
1 'polypeptide(L)'
;TTTYNWEDVTPVAGTITEADAYVGAGTLVNGDLNINGVDIGPVEVQEKDADGSLVKAINSKSDVTGVTASIDDNGYLQLTAKDGRDMVINVTDSAADILYDGGDTADANDLTGVTNDFKVGDIVVSAQDTITLTTTGTLADDNVQAVGTIANADITSIEGSNITMESVDSALAQIDAFRGELGAVQNRFESTIRNLSAVSESLTAANSRIRDADFAAETANLSKNQVLQQAGISVLAQANALPQQVLSLLQG
;
A
#
# COMPACT_ATOMS: atom_id res chain seq x y z
N THR A 1 -45.72 1.31 3.84
CA THR A 1 -44.87 0.48 4.70
C THR A 1 -43.75 -0.06 3.87
N THR A 2 -42.52 0.15 4.30
CA THR A 2 -41.33 -0.45 3.69
C THR A 2 -40.90 -1.58 4.61
N THR A 3 -40.69 -2.77 4.06
CA THR A 3 -40.21 -3.95 4.79
C THR A 3 -38.87 -4.34 4.20
N TYR A 4 -37.96 -4.80 5.06
CA TYR A 4 -36.67 -5.35 4.68
C TYR A 4 -36.49 -6.68 5.40
N ASN A 5 -36.15 -7.71 4.65
CA ASN A 5 -35.91 -9.07 5.14
C ASN A 5 -34.64 -9.65 4.49
N TRP A 6 -34.40 -10.95 4.70
CA TRP A 6 -33.26 -11.66 4.14
C TRP A 6 -33.22 -11.68 2.59
N GLU A 7 -34.38 -11.63 1.90
CA GLU A 7 -34.44 -11.60 0.44
C GLU A 7 -33.90 -10.29 -0.16
N ASP A 8 -33.92 -9.21 0.62
CA ASP A 8 -33.39 -7.90 0.24
C ASP A 8 -31.88 -7.76 0.48
N VAL A 9 -31.24 -8.75 1.10
CA VAL A 9 -29.80 -8.77 1.40
C VAL A 9 -29.02 -9.22 0.17
N THR A 10 -28.06 -8.41 -0.25
CA THR A 10 -27.06 -8.82 -1.25
C THR A 10 -25.81 -9.33 -0.54
N PRO A 11 -25.58 -10.66 -0.45
CA PRO A 11 -24.39 -11.19 0.23
C PRO A 11 -23.11 -10.76 -0.49
N VAL A 12 -22.04 -10.52 0.28
CA VAL A 12 -20.72 -10.15 -0.25
C VAL A 12 -20.06 -11.34 -0.98
N ALA A 13 -20.39 -12.57 -0.59
CA ALA A 13 -20.03 -13.81 -1.26
C ALA A 13 -21.09 -14.91 -0.99
N GLY A 14 -21.29 -15.84 -1.94
CA GLY A 14 -22.27 -16.93 -1.77
C GLY A 14 -23.71 -16.52 -2.07
N THR A 15 -24.65 -17.42 -1.77
CA THR A 15 -26.10 -17.17 -1.86
C THR A 15 -26.70 -17.60 -0.53
N ILE A 16 -27.30 -16.67 0.22
CA ILE A 16 -28.10 -16.99 1.41
C ILE A 16 -29.23 -17.91 0.95
N THR A 17 -29.31 -19.11 1.53
CA THR A 17 -30.40 -20.04 1.22
C THR A 17 -31.54 -19.85 2.21
N GLU A 18 -32.77 -20.13 1.80
CA GLU A 18 -33.95 -20.04 2.69
C GLU A 18 -33.80 -20.89 3.96
N ALA A 19 -33.03 -21.98 3.91
CA ALA A 19 -32.78 -22.85 5.06
C ALA A 19 -31.90 -22.16 6.13
N ASP A 20 -31.00 -21.28 5.70
CA ASP A 20 -29.97 -20.66 6.53
C ASP A 20 -30.31 -19.19 6.84
N ALA A 21 -31.33 -18.63 6.21
CA ALA A 21 -31.69 -17.20 6.25
C ALA A 21 -32.19 -16.63 7.60
N TYR A 22 -32.01 -17.37 8.70
CA TYR A 22 -32.50 -17.00 10.04
C TYR A 22 -31.47 -16.22 10.85
N VAL A 23 -31.91 -15.57 11.91
CA VAL A 23 -31.00 -14.90 12.86
C VAL A 23 -30.16 -15.92 13.60
N GLY A 24 -28.84 -15.89 13.42
CA GLY A 24 -27.88 -16.73 14.11
C GLY A 24 -27.63 -16.36 15.56
N ALA A 25 -26.96 -17.26 16.27
CA ALA A 25 -26.42 -16.96 17.60
C ALA A 25 -25.09 -16.21 17.44
N GLY A 26 -24.86 -15.16 18.24
CA GLY A 26 -23.63 -14.38 18.14
C GLY A 26 -23.61 -13.15 19.04
N THR A 27 -22.56 -12.35 18.92
CA THR A 27 -22.45 -11.07 19.64
C THR A 27 -22.28 -9.94 18.63
N LEU A 28 -23.22 -9.00 18.65
CA LEU A 28 -23.08 -7.71 17.98
C LEU A 28 -22.39 -6.74 18.92
N VAL A 29 -21.21 -6.24 18.54
CA VAL A 29 -20.54 -5.16 19.28
C VAL A 29 -21.03 -3.78 18.80
N ASN A 30 -20.57 -2.72 19.44
CA ASN A 30 -20.91 -1.35 19.00
C ASN A 30 -20.39 -1.09 17.58
N GLY A 31 -21.28 -0.60 16.72
CA GLY A 31 -20.99 -0.28 15.33
C GLY A 31 -21.20 -1.43 14.35
N ASP A 32 -21.52 -2.63 14.83
CA ASP A 32 -21.77 -3.80 13.96
C ASP A 32 -23.10 -3.71 13.21
N LEU A 33 -24.11 -3.09 13.82
CA LEU A 33 -25.41 -2.86 13.22
C LEU A 33 -25.81 -1.40 13.40
N ASN A 34 -25.87 -0.66 12.29
CA ASN A 34 -26.40 0.70 12.25
C ASN A 34 -27.66 0.77 11.39
N ILE A 35 -28.76 1.23 11.98
CA ILE A 35 -30.02 1.48 11.27
C ILE A 35 -30.26 2.98 11.22
N ASN A 36 -30.37 3.54 10.02
CA ASN A 36 -30.50 4.98 9.77
C ASN A 36 -29.43 5.82 10.50
N GLY A 37 -28.20 5.27 10.59
CA GLY A 37 -27.07 5.90 11.27
C GLY A 37 -27.05 5.78 12.79
N VAL A 38 -28.00 5.06 13.40
CA VAL A 38 -28.03 4.78 14.85
C VAL A 38 -27.44 3.41 15.11
N ASP A 39 -26.43 3.35 15.98
CA ASP A 39 -25.87 2.11 16.50
C ASP A 39 -26.87 1.38 17.42
N ILE A 40 -27.09 0.10 17.13
CA ILE A 40 -27.98 -0.78 17.88
C ILE A 40 -27.23 -1.52 19.00
N GLY A 41 -25.90 -1.67 18.88
CA GLY A 41 -25.07 -2.47 19.76
C GLY A 41 -24.85 -1.91 21.18
N PRO A 42 -24.26 -2.72 22.09
CA PRO A 42 -23.92 -4.13 21.91
C PRO A 42 -25.10 -5.05 22.31
N VAL A 43 -25.24 -6.20 21.63
CA VAL A 43 -26.30 -7.18 21.88
C VAL A 43 -25.74 -8.59 21.74
N GLU A 44 -25.98 -9.44 22.74
CA GLU A 44 -25.78 -10.88 22.64
C GLU A 44 -27.08 -11.48 22.07
N VAL A 45 -26.98 -12.09 20.89
CA VAL A 45 -28.11 -12.61 20.11
C VAL A 45 -28.13 -14.13 20.22
N GLN A 46 -29.28 -14.69 20.57
CA GLN A 46 -29.48 -16.13 20.53
C GLN A 46 -30.02 -16.56 19.17
N GLU A 47 -29.83 -17.84 18.83
CA GLU A 47 -30.39 -18.42 17.61
C GLU A 47 -31.89 -18.12 17.51
N LYS A 48 -32.31 -17.61 16.34
CA LYS A 48 -33.67 -17.14 16.03
C LYS A 48 -34.19 -16.07 16.99
N ASP A 49 -33.28 -15.32 17.60
CA ASP A 49 -33.57 -14.35 18.66
C ASP A 49 -34.47 -14.94 19.77
N ALA A 50 -34.17 -16.17 20.22
CA ALA A 50 -35.03 -16.93 21.13
C ALA A 50 -35.38 -16.19 22.45
N ASP A 51 -34.53 -15.27 22.89
CA ASP A 51 -34.75 -14.43 24.07
C ASP A 51 -35.28 -13.02 23.75
N GLY A 52 -35.48 -12.70 22.48
CA GLY A 52 -35.97 -11.42 21.97
C GLY A 52 -35.01 -10.25 22.16
N SER A 53 -33.73 -10.54 22.43
CA SER A 53 -32.69 -9.55 22.72
C SER A 53 -32.44 -8.60 21.55
N LEU A 54 -32.32 -9.13 20.32
CA LEU A 54 -32.09 -8.36 19.10
C LEU A 54 -33.29 -7.48 18.77
N VAL A 55 -34.49 -8.07 18.72
CA VAL A 55 -35.73 -7.33 18.46
C VAL A 55 -35.94 -6.23 19.49
N LYS A 56 -35.68 -6.51 20.77
CA LYS A 56 -35.79 -5.51 21.84
C LYS A 56 -34.77 -4.39 21.67
N ALA A 57 -33.54 -4.70 21.32
CA ALA A 57 -32.49 -3.69 21.10
C ALA A 57 -32.88 -2.73 19.98
N ILE A 58 -33.30 -3.26 18.81
CA ILE A 58 -33.74 -2.44 17.67
C ILE A 58 -34.97 -1.61 18.03
N ASN A 59 -36.00 -2.24 18.61
CA ASN A 59 -37.24 -1.55 18.96
C ASN A 59 -37.06 -0.50 20.06
N SER A 60 -36.08 -0.65 20.96
CA SER A 60 -35.73 0.37 21.95
C SER A 60 -35.21 1.68 21.35
N LYS A 61 -34.77 1.64 20.08
CA LYS A 61 -34.28 2.79 19.31
C LYS A 61 -35.24 3.21 18.20
N SER A 62 -36.40 2.57 18.08
CA SER A 62 -37.38 2.81 17.00
C SER A 62 -37.88 4.26 16.95
N ASP A 63 -37.94 4.96 18.08
CA ASP A 63 -38.30 6.39 18.13
C ASP A 63 -37.31 7.29 17.37
N VAL A 64 -36.05 6.86 17.28
CA VAL A 64 -34.97 7.61 16.61
C VAL A 64 -34.76 7.08 15.19
N THR A 65 -34.71 5.76 15.01
CA THR A 65 -34.47 5.15 13.70
C THR A 65 -35.70 5.22 12.79
N GLY A 66 -36.91 5.24 13.35
CA GLY A 66 -38.17 5.08 12.62
C GLY A 66 -38.43 3.66 12.12
N VAL A 67 -37.67 2.68 12.60
CA VAL A 67 -37.72 1.27 12.16
C VAL A 67 -38.07 0.38 13.34
N THR A 68 -39.02 -0.53 13.14
CA THR A 68 -39.39 -1.57 14.11
C THR A 68 -38.94 -2.94 13.60
N ALA A 69 -38.52 -3.82 14.50
CA ALA A 69 -38.11 -5.20 14.20
C ALA A 69 -39.13 -6.22 14.72
N SER A 70 -39.23 -7.35 14.02
CA SER A 70 -39.89 -8.58 14.47
C SER A 70 -39.18 -9.80 13.90
N ILE A 71 -39.44 -10.97 14.48
CA ILE A 71 -38.97 -12.28 14.00
C ILE A 71 -40.21 -13.11 13.66
N ASP A 72 -40.19 -13.82 12.53
CA ASP A 72 -41.27 -14.76 12.19
C ASP A 72 -41.07 -16.16 12.79
N ASP A 73 -42.03 -17.06 12.51
CA ASP A 73 -42.02 -18.45 12.95
C ASP A 73 -40.79 -19.24 12.46
N ASN A 74 -40.12 -18.79 11.40
CA ASN A 74 -38.92 -19.44 10.85
C ASN A 74 -37.62 -18.92 11.49
N GLY A 75 -37.66 -17.76 12.14
CA GLY A 75 -36.51 -17.09 12.72
C GLY A 75 -35.96 -15.94 11.87
N TYR A 76 -36.67 -15.51 10.82
CA TYR A 76 -36.23 -14.45 9.93
C TYR A 76 -36.48 -13.07 10.53
N LEU A 77 -35.45 -12.22 10.51
CA LEU A 77 -35.56 -10.83 10.90
C LEU A 77 -36.35 -10.03 9.85
N GLN A 78 -37.38 -9.34 10.32
CA GLN A 78 -38.16 -8.38 9.53
C GLN A 78 -38.04 -7.00 10.14
N LEU A 79 -37.51 -6.07 9.34
CA LEU A 79 -37.46 -4.66 9.68
C LEU A 79 -38.58 -3.94 8.93
N THR A 80 -39.30 -3.08 9.62
CA THR A 80 -40.47 -2.38 9.08
C THR A 80 -40.43 -0.90 9.41
N ALA A 81 -40.51 -0.06 8.38
CA ALA A 81 -40.81 1.35 8.47
C ALA A 81 -42.29 1.60 8.15
N LYS A 82 -43.11 1.83 9.18
CA LYS A 82 -44.57 1.93 9.06
C LYS A 82 -45.02 3.14 8.23
N ASP A 83 -44.27 4.22 8.29
CA ASP A 83 -44.52 5.45 7.53
C ASP A 83 -44.02 5.38 6.08
N GLY A 84 -43.33 4.30 5.71
CA GLY A 84 -42.83 4.07 4.35
C GLY A 84 -41.57 4.87 4.01
N ARG A 85 -40.82 5.36 5.00
CA ARG A 85 -39.49 5.94 4.76
C ARG A 85 -38.50 4.89 4.25
N ASP A 86 -37.41 5.36 3.67
CA ASP A 86 -36.27 4.51 3.33
C ASP A 86 -35.59 4.02 4.62
N MET A 87 -35.06 2.80 4.55
CA MET A 87 -34.25 2.22 5.61
C MET A 87 -32.83 2.06 5.09
N VAL A 88 -31.87 2.65 5.79
CA VAL A 88 -30.44 2.45 5.54
C VAL A 88 -29.91 1.54 6.63
N ILE A 89 -29.49 0.33 6.24
CA ILE A 89 -28.97 -0.69 7.15
C ILE A 89 -27.49 -0.87 6.78
N ASN A 90 -26.60 -0.52 7.70
CA ASN A 90 -25.18 -0.80 7.56
C ASN A 90 -24.83 -1.88 8.57
N VAL A 91 -24.22 -2.95 8.09
CA VAL A 91 -23.77 -4.08 8.89
C VAL A 91 -22.30 -4.36 8.57
N THR A 92 -21.54 -4.79 9.56
CA THR A 92 -20.22 -5.41 9.34
C THR A 92 -20.40 -6.85 8.86
N ASP A 93 -19.39 -7.44 8.23
CA ASP A 93 -19.52 -8.77 7.60
C ASP A 93 -19.98 -9.85 8.60
N SER A 94 -19.43 -9.89 9.82
CA SER A 94 -19.85 -10.82 10.87
C SER A 94 -21.27 -10.55 11.38
N ALA A 95 -21.74 -9.30 11.35
CA ALA A 95 -23.09 -8.94 11.76
C ALA A 95 -24.13 -9.31 10.70
N ALA A 96 -23.79 -9.21 9.41
CA ALA A 96 -24.66 -9.62 8.32
C ALA A 96 -25.00 -11.11 8.42
N ASP A 97 -23.99 -11.93 8.71
CA ASP A 97 -24.13 -13.36 8.95
C ASP A 97 -25.05 -13.67 10.16
N ILE A 98 -24.79 -13.05 11.32
CA ILE A 98 -25.67 -13.19 12.50
C ILE A 98 -27.11 -12.79 12.20
N LEU A 99 -27.36 -11.76 11.38
CA LEU A 99 -28.70 -11.23 11.15
C LEU A 99 -29.50 -12.00 10.08
N TYR A 100 -28.82 -12.59 9.10
CA TYR A 100 -29.46 -13.07 7.88
C TYR A 100 -28.92 -14.39 7.32
N ASP A 101 -27.89 -15.02 7.89
CA ASP A 101 -27.27 -16.25 7.35
C ASP A 101 -26.99 -17.29 8.46
N GLY A 102 -27.82 -17.30 9.52
CA GLY A 102 -27.78 -18.35 10.54
C GLY A 102 -26.62 -18.24 11.52
N GLY A 103 -25.76 -17.22 11.39
CA GLY A 103 -24.55 -17.06 12.21
C GLY A 103 -23.46 -18.05 11.83
N ASP A 104 -23.47 -18.52 10.58
CA ASP A 104 -22.38 -19.29 10.02
C ASP A 104 -21.20 -18.36 9.73
N THR A 105 -20.33 -18.20 10.72
CA THR A 105 -19.09 -17.41 10.60
C THR A 105 -18.06 -18.04 9.64
N ALA A 106 -18.49 -18.91 8.72
CA ALA A 106 -17.67 -19.44 7.65
C ALA A 106 -17.27 -18.30 6.72
N ASP A 107 -16.16 -17.65 7.07
CA ASP A 107 -15.47 -16.65 6.26
C ASP A 107 -15.46 -17.09 4.79
N ALA A 108 -15.79 -16.16 3.88
CA ALA A 108 -15.81 -16.34 2.43
C ALA A 108 -14.46 -16.74 1.78
N ASN A 109 -13.49 -17.18 2.57
CA ASN A 109 -12.18 -17.67 2.17
C ASN A 109 -11.81 -19.00 2.85
N ASP A 110 -12.78 -19.68 3.44
CA ASP A 110 -12.58 -20.99 4.06
C ASP A 110 -12.69 -22.12 3.03
N LEU A 111 -11.62 -22.90 2.90
CA LEU A 111 -11.57 -24.08 2.02
C LEU A 111 -12.37 -25.27 2.63
N THR A 112 -12.92 -25.12 3.84
CA THR A 112 -13.71 -26.16 4.53
C THR A 112 -14.93 -26.64 3.73
N GLY A 113 -15.52 -25.79 2.87
CA GLY A 113 -16.58 -26.17 1.95
C GLY A 113 -16.15 -27.18 0.87
N VAL A 114 -14.85 -27.27 0.59
CA VAL A 114 -14.30 -28.17 -0.44
C VAL A 114 -13.89 -29.53 0.13
N THR A 115 -13.87 -29.70 1.46
CA THR A 115 -13.42 -30.95 2.11
C THR A 115 -14.35 -32.14 1.88
N ASN A 116 -15.65 -31.92 1.62
CA ASN A 116 -16.63 -33.01 1.52
C ASN A 116 -16.84 -33.57 0.09
N ASP A 117 -16.34 -32.87 -0.94
CA ASP A 117 -16.47 -33.29 -2.35
C ASP A 117 -15.18 -33.90 -2.93
N PHE A 118 -14.03 -33.75 -2.25
CA PHE A 118 -12.79 -34.44 -2.62
C PHE A 118 -12.85 -35.93 -2.24
N LYS A 119 -13.49 -36.73 -3.07
CA LYS A 119 -13.58 -38.18 -2.87
C LYS A 119 -12.30 -38.90 -3.33
N VAL A 120 -11.55 -38.35 -4.30
CA VAL A 120 -10.19 -38.78 -4.74
C VAL A 120 -9.54 -37.65 -5.57
N GLY A 121 -8.29 -37.24 -5.29
CA GLY A 121 -7.50 -36.31 -6.12
C GLY A 121 -6.46 -35.49 -5.33
N ASP A 122 -5.53 -34.83 -6.04
CA ASP A 122 -4.51 -33.94 -5.45
C ASP A 122 -4.96 -32.47 -5.53
N ILE A 123 -4.67 -31.69 -4.48
CA ILE A 123 -4.82 -30.22 -4.49
C ILE A 123 -3.44 -29.60 -4.67
N VAL A 124 -3.21 -28.97 -5.81
CA VAL A 124 -1.97 -28.21 -6.08
C VAL A 124 -2.22 -26.75 -5.73
N VAL A 125 -1.62 -26.27 -4.65
CA VAL A 125 -1.60 -24.86 -4.26
C VAL A 125 -0.23 -24.27 -4.57
N SER A 126 -0.16 -23.33 -5.51
CA SER A 126 1.09 -22.64 -5.87
C SER A 126 1.03 -21.16 -5.49
N ALA A 127 2.03 -20.67 -4.76
CA ALA A 127 2.23 -19.25 -4.48
C ALA A 127 3.66 -18.83 -4.79
N GLN A 128 3.87 -17.55 -5.09
CA GLN A 128 5.21 -16.96 -5.32
C GLN A 128 5.95 -16.63 -4.01
N ASP A 129 5.27 -16.77 -2.86
CA ASP A 129 5.79 -16.50 -1.51
C ASP A 129 5.35 -17.62 -0.54
N THR A 130 5.72 -17.52 0.74
CA THR A 130 5.48 -18.53 1.78
C THR A 130 3.99 -18.76 2.01
N ILE A 131 3.52 -19.99 1.74
CA ILE A 131 2.19 -20.44 2.13
C ILE A 131 2.23 -20.86 3.61
N THR A 132 1.49 -20.16 4.46
CA THR A 132 1.30 -20.58 5.86
C THR A 132 -0.01 -21.34 5.96
N LEU A 133 0.06 -22.66 6.15
CA LEU A 133 -1.10 -23.51 6.37
C LEU A 133 -1.26 -23.76 7.87
N THR A 134 -2.29 -23.18 8.48
CA THR A 134 -2.64 -23.45 9.88
C THR A 134 -3.80 -24.43 9.91
N THR A 135 -3.55 -25.65 10.39
CA THR A 135 -4.60 -26.67 10.56
C THR A 135 -5.00 -26.76 12.03
N THR A 136 -6.30 -26.82 12.31
CA THR A 136 -6.85 -27.15 13.64
C THR A 136 -7.21 -28.62 13.70
N GLY A 137 -6.20 -29.48 13.89
CA GLY A 137 -6.37 -30.92 14.06
C GLY A 137 -5.04 -31.67 14.06
N THR A 138 -4.95 -32.76 14.84
CA THR A 138 -3.79 -33.66 14.80
C THR A 138 -3.74 -34.33 13.44
N LEU A 139 -2.96 -33.76 12.53
CA LEU A 139 -2.48 -34.51 11.38
C LEU A 139 -1.65 -35.65 11.96
N ALA A 140 -1.99 -36.89 11.61
CA ALA A 140 -1.09 -38.00 11.89
C ALA A 140 0.30 -37.60 11.35
N ASP A 141 1.33 -37.90 12.14
CA ASP A 141 2.72 -37.40 12.13
C ASP A 141 3.53 -37.61 10.83
N ASP A 142 2.88 -37.68 9.67
CA ASP A 142 3.49 -37.79 8.34
C ASP A 142 2.91 -36.68 7.42
N ASN A 143 3.76 -35.73 7.04
CA ASN A 143 3.61 -34.79 5.92
C ASN A 143 2.74 -33.53 6.02
N VAL A 144 2.93 -32.71 7.07
CA VAL A 144 2.95 -31.24 6.85
C VAL A 144 4.29 -30.68 7.29
N GLN A 145 5.35 -31.25 6.73
CA GLN A 145 6.52 -30.44 6.40
C GLN A 145 6.20 -29.79 5.06
N ALA A 146 6.59 -28.53 4.85
CA ALA A 146 6.53 -27.92 3.53
C ALA A 146 7.40 -28.76 2.57
N VAL A 147 6.76 -29.72 1.90
CA VAL A 147 7.31 -30.55 0.84
C VAL A 147 7.75 -29.59 -0.24
N GLY A 148 9.08 -29.43 -0.38
CA GLY A 148 9.70 -28.48 -1.31
C GLY A 148 10.54 -27.36 -0.70
N THR A 149 10.75 -27.34 0.62
CA THR A 149 11.89 -26.57 1.16
C THR A 149 13.19 -27.31 0.84
N ILE A 150 14.16 -26.65 0.19
CA ILE A 150 15.48 -27.26 -0.13
C ILE A 150 16.14 -27.84 1.13
N ALA A 151 15.88 -27.26 2.31
CA ALA A 151 16.40 -27.71 3.58
C ALA A 151 15.98 -29.16 3.96
N ASN A 152 14.82 -29.61 3.46
CA ASN A 152 14.27 -30.95 3.70
C ASN A 152 14.17 -31.76 2.40
N ALA A 153 15.00 -31.46 1.40
CA ALA A 153 15.02 -32.17 0.13
C ALA A 153 15.29 -33.67 0.35
N ASP A 154 14.43 -34.52 -0.21
CA ASP A 154 14.58 -35.97 -0.18
C ASP A 154 14.64 -36.53 -1.60
N ILE A 155 15.74 -37.21 -1.92
CA ILE A 155 15.99 -37.84 -3.22
C ILE A 155 15.98 -39.37 -3.15
N THR A 156 15.54 -39.94 -2.03
CA THR A 156 15.52 -41.39 -1.81
C THR A 156 14.37 -42.08 -2.54
N SER A 157 13.34 -41.33 -2.93
CA SER A 157 12.22 -41.78 -3.75
C SER A 157 12.14 -41.00 -5.08
N ILE A 158 11.48 -41.59 -6.08
CA ILE A 158 11.23 -40.94 -7.38
C ILE A 158 10.37 -39.68 -7.19
N GLU A 159 9.35 -39.78 -6.34
CA GLU A 159 8.43 -38.67 -6.03
C GLU A 159 9.14 -37.53 -5.30
N GLY A 160 9.91 -37.82 -4.25
CA GLY A 160 10.72 -36.82 -3.54
C GLY A 160 11.76 -36.15 -4.46
N SER A 161 12.34 -36.91 -5.39
CA SER A 161 13.28 -36.37 -6.38
C SER A 161 12.61 -35.35 -7.31
N ASN A 162 11.41 -35.64 -7.82
CA ASN A 162 10.66 -34.71 -8.68
C ASN A 162 10.29 -33.43 -7.93
N ILE A 163 9.81 -33.55 -6.70
CA ILE A 163 9.48 -32.40 -5.83
C ILE A 163 10.72 -31.54 -5.56
N THR A 164 11.85 -32.19 -5.28
CA THR A 164 13.12 -31.50 -5.06
C THR A 164 13.56 -30.75 -6.33
N MET A 165 13.37 -31.33 -7.51
CA MET A 165 13.65 -30.66 -8.79
C MET A 165 12.80 -29.40 -8.96
N GLU A 166 11.49 -29.48 -8.75
CA GLU A 166 10.58 -28.32 -8.87
C GLU A 166 10.95 -27.20 -7.88
N SER A 167 11.34 -27.58 -6.67
CA SER A 167 11.77 -26.65 -5.62
C SER A 167 13.07 -25.94 -5.96
N VAL A 168 14.03 -26.69 -6.53
CA VAL A 168 15.30 -26.13 -7.02
C VAL A 168 15.04 -25.20 -8.22
N ASP A 169 14.18 -25.59 -9.16
CA ASP A 169 13.84 -24.75 -10.32
C ASP A 169 13.19 -23.43 -9.88
N SER A 170 12.27 -23.47 -8.91
CA SER A 170 11.67 -22.27 -8.32
C SER A 170 12.72 -21.38 -7.63
N ALA A 171 13.63 -21.96 -6.85
CA ALA A 171 14.71 -21.22 -6.21
C ALA A 171 15.69 -20.61 -7.22
N LEU A 172 16.02 -21.33 -8.30
CA LEU A 172 16.85 -20.82 -9.39
C LEU A 172 16.16 -19.67 -10.13
N ALA A 173 14.86 -19.78 -10.40
CA ALA A 173 14.08 -18.71 -11.01
C ALA A 173 14.10 -17.43 -10.16
N GLN A 174 13.99 -17.56 -8.83
CA GLN A 174 14.14 -16.42 -7.91
C GLN A 174 15.55 -15.81 -7.95
N ILE A 175 16.59 -16.65 -7.91
CA ILE A 175 17.99 -16.19 -8.03
C ILE A 175 18.21 -15.44 -9.35
N ASP A 176 17.68 -15.95 -10.46
CA ASP A 176 17.82 -15.32 -11.77
C ASP A 176 17.04 -14.00 -11.87
N ALA A 177 15.86 -13.90 -11.22
CA ALA A 177 15.15 -12.64 -11.08
C ALA A 177 15.99 -11.60 -10.31
N PHE A 178 16.57 -11.97 -9.16
CA PHE A 178 17.47 -11.10 -8.40
C PHE A 178 18.71 -10.68 -9.21
N ARG A 179 19.32 -11.60 -9.97
CA ARG A 179 20.45 -11.29 -10.86
C ARG A 179 20.06 -10.34 -11.97
N GLY A 180 18.87 -10.50 -12.54
CA GLY A 180 18.31 -9.59 -13.55
C GLY A 180 18.15 -8.17 -13.00
N GLU A 181 17.59 -8.04 -11.79
CA GLU A 181 17.45 -6.76 -11.12
C GLU A 181 18.81 -6.12 -10.82
N LEU A 182 19.76 -6.87 -10.26
CA LEU A 182 21.11 -6.38 -10.00
C LEU A 182 21.83 -5.95 -11.29
N GLY A 183 21.63 -6.67 -12.40
CA GLY A 183 22.15 -6.29 -13.72
C GLY A 183 21.53 -4.98 -14.23
N ALA A 184 20.22 -4.79 -14.05
CA ALA A 184 19.55 -3.53 -14.40
C ALA A 184 20.07 -2.36 -13.56
N VAL A 185 20.30 -2.57 -12.26
CA VAL A 185 20.87 -1.58 -11.34
C VAL A 185 22.31 -1.22 -11.76
N GLN A 186 23.14 -2.19 -12.13
CA GLN A 186 24.49 -1.95 -12.64
C GLN A 186 24.47 -1.09 -13.91
N ASN A 187 23.62 -1.42 -14.89
CA ASN A 187 23.45 -0.62 -16.12
C ASN A 187 23.06 0.84 -15.81
N ARG A 188 22.16 1.04 -14.83
CA ARG A 188 21.77 2.37 -14.38
C ARG A 188 22.92 3.11 -13.72
N PHE A 189 23.71 2.47 -12.87
CA PHE A 189 24.89 3.07 -12.26
C PHE A 189 25.93 3.47 -13.31
N GLU A 190 26.25 2.60 -14.26
CA GLU A 190 27.19 2.94 -15.33
C GLU A 190 26.71 4.12 -16.17
N SER A 191 25.42 4.16 -16.53
CA SER A 191 24.85 5.30 -17.27
C SER A 191 24.91 6.59 -16.46
N THR A 192 24.62 6.51 -15.16
CA THR A 192 24.70 7.66 -14.26
C THR A 192 26.12 8.17 -14.11
N ILE A 193 27.09 7.26 -13.99
CA ILE A 193 28.53 7.58 -13.91
C ILE A 193 28.98 8.27 -15.21
N ARG A 194 28.68 7.70 -16.39
CA ARG A 194 29.03 8.32 -17.68
C ARG A 194 28.45 9.73 -17.82
N ASN A 195 27.19 9.91 -17.44
CA ASN A 195 26.54 11.21 -17.45
C ASN A 195 27.22 12.20 -16.47
N LEU A 196 27.48 11.77 -15.24
CA LEU A 196 28.10 12.61 -14.22
C LEU A 196 29.54 13.01 -14.58
N SER A 197 30.31 12.11 -15.21
CA SER A 197 31.64 12.42 -15.73
C SER A 197 31.59 13.50 -16.81
N ALA A 198 30.66 13.41 -17.77
CA ALA A 198 30.48 14.42 -18.82
C ALA A 198 30.05 15.79 -18.25
N VAL A 199 29.16 15.78 -17.24
CA VAL A 199 28.75 17.00 -16.52
C VAL A 199 29.93 17.61 -15.76
N SER A 200 30.74 16.79 -15.08
CA SER A 200 31.93 17.24 -14.35
C SER A 200 32.97 17.89 -15.27
N GLU A 201 33.23 17.28 -16.43
CA GLU A 201 34.13 17.83 -17.45
C GLU A 201 33.61 19.18 -17.98
N SER A 202 32.32 19.24 -18.30
CA SER A 202 31.67 20.48 -18.77
C SER A 202 31.73 21.60 -17.73
N LEU A 203 31.49 21.28 -16.45
CA LEU A 203 31.55 22.24 -15.35
C LEU A 203 32.99 22.72 -15.09
N THR A 204 33.97 21.81 -15.21
CA THR A 204 35.39 22.16 -15.08
C THR A 204 35.83 23.09 -16.21
N ALA A 205 35.43 22.81 -17.46
CA ALA A 205 35.70 23.65 -18.61
C ALA A 205 35.04 25.04 -18.49
N ALA A 206 33.79 25.10 -18.01
CA ALA A 206 33.09 26.36 -17.74
C ALA A 206 33.80 27.18 -16.66
N ASN A 207 34.20 26.54 -15.55
CA ASN A 207 34.98 27.20 -14.49
C ASN A 207 36.34 27.71 -14.97
N SER A 208 37.05 26.94 -15.81
CA SER A 208 38.31 27.39 -16.41
C SER A 208 38.10 28.66 -17.24
N ARG A 209 37.07 28.69 -18.10
CA ARG A 209 36.77 29.88 -18.92
C ARG A 209 36.42 31.11 -18.07
N ILE A 210 35.66 30.94 -16.99
CA ILE A 210 35.34 32.04 -16.07
C ILE A 210 36.64 32.56 -15.43
N ARG A 211 37.47 31.66 -14.87
CA ARG A 211 38.73 32.03 -14.23
C ARG A 211 39.72 32.69 -15.19
N ASP A 212 39.84 32.19 -16.41
CA ASP A 212 40.72 32.74 -17.43
C ASP A 212 40.25 34.13 -17.87
N ALA A 213 38.94 34.34 -18.01
CA ALA A 213 38.36 35.64 -18.33
C ALA A 213 38.55 36.65 -17.18
N ASP A 214 38.35 36.23 -15.93
CA ASP A 214 38.56 37.07 -14.75
C ASP A 214 40.04 37.47 -14.62
N PHE A 215 40.96 36.53 -14.85
CA PHE A 215 42.40 36.82 -14.83
C PHE A 215 42.82 37.76 -15.96
N ALA A 216 42.27 37.59 -17.17
CA ALA A 216 42.50 38.49 -18.28
C ALA A 216 41.98 39.91 -18.01
N ALA A 217 40.80 40.03 -17.40
CA ALA A 217 40.22 41.32 -17.02
C ALA A 217 41.05 42.04 -15.93
N GLU A 218 41.47 41.32 -14.89
CA GLU A 218 42.31 41.89 -13.82
C GLU A 218 43.69 42.30 -14.34
N THR A 219 44.30 41.47 -15.19
CA THR A 219 45.58 41.80 -15.84
C THR A 219 45.47 43.05 -16.72
N ALA A 220 44.39 43.17 -17.50
CA ALA A 220 44.14 44.35 -18.32
C ALA A 220 43.95 45.62 -17.46
N ASN A 221 43.23 45.52 -16.35
CA ASN A 221 43.07 46.62 -15.40
C ASN A 221 44.39 46.99 -14.73
N LEU A 222 45.20 46.01 -14.31
CA LEU A 222 46.54 46.23 -13.76
C LEU A 222 47.44 46.95 -14.77
N SER A 223 47.51 46.46 -16.02
CA SER A 223 48.29 47.11 -17.08
C SER A 223 47.80 48.53 -17.37
N LYS A 224 46.48 48.74 -17.45
CA LYS A 224 45.89 50.09 -17.61
C LYS A 224 46.30 51.02 -16.46
N ASN A 225 46.22 50.54 -15.22
CA ASN A 225 46.61 51.32 -14.04
C ASN A 225 48.11 51.63 -14.04
N GLN A 226 48.98 50.70 -14.43
CA GLN A 226 50.42 50.94 -14.56
C GLN A 226 50.73 51.98 -15.64
N VAL A 227 50.07 51.91 -16.80
CA VAL A 227 50.22 52.89 -17.88
C VAL A 227 49.71 54.27 -17.43
N LEU A 228 48.57 54.35 -16.74
CA LEU A 228 48.05 55.60 -16.20
C LEU A 228 48.97 56.20 -15.13
N GLN A 229 49.59 55.37 -14.28
CA GLN A 229 50.57 55.84 -13.29
C GLN A 229 51.83 56.40 -13.97
N GLN A 230 52.38 55.71 -14.98
CA GLN A 230 53.53 56.21 -15.74
C GLN A 230 53.21 57.49 -16.52
N ALA A 231 52.05 57.54 -17.18
CA ALA A 231 51.57 58.72 -17.88
C ALA A 231 51.32 59.89 -16.91
N GLY A 232 50.74 59.63 -15.74
CA GLY A 232 50.55 60.63 -14.68
C GLY A 232 51.86 61.23 -14.20
N ILE A 233 52.89 60.42 -13.98
CA ILE A 233 54.24 60.90 -13.61
C ILE A 233 54.86 61.73 -14.74
N SER A 234 54.74 61.30 -16.00
CA SER A 234 55.26 62.03 -17.16
C SER A 234 54.56 63.36 -17.38
N VAL A 235 53.22 63.40 -17.27
CA VAL A 235 52.43 64.64 -17.36
C VAL A 235 52.74 65.57 -16.19
N LEU A 236 52.89 65.03 -14.98
CA LEU A 236 53.27 65.83 -13.81
C LEU A 236 54.68 66.42 -13.98
N ALA A 237 55.63 65.64 -14.50
CA ALA A 237 56.97 66.12 -14.82
C ALA A 237 56.95 67.24 -15.88
N GLN A 238 56.14 67.09 -16.93
CA GLN A 238 55.99 68.11 -17.98
C GLN A 238 55.28 69.37 -17.46
N ALA A 239 54.23 69.21 -16.64
CA ALA A 239 53.50 70.31 -16.01
C ALA A 239 54.36 71.07 -15.00
N ASN A 240 55.30 70.41 -14.33
CA ASN A 240 56.27 71.06 -13.44
C ASN A 240 57.41 71.76 -14.21
N ALA A 241 57.75 71.28 -15.41
CA ALA A 241 58.78 71.89 -16.25
C ALA A 241 58.29 73.15 -17.01
N LEU A 242 57.01 73.19 -17.41
CA LEU A 242 56.42 74.33 -18.15
C LEU A 242 56.57 75.68 -17.41
N PRO A 243 56.23 75.81 -16.11
CA PRO A 243 56.37 77.06 -15.36
C PRO A 243 57.83 77.53 -15.29
N GLN A 244 58.79 76.60 -15.14
CA GLN A 244 60.22 76.92 -15.09
C GLN A 244 60.73 77.47 -16.42
N GLN A 245 60.24 76.95 -17.54
CA GLN A 245 60.55 77.49 -18.87
C GLN A 245 59.94 78.88 -19.08
N VAL A 246 58.73 79.14 -18.59
CA VAL A 246 58.11 80.48 -18.67
C VAL A 246 58.86 81.50 -17.81
N LEU A 247 59.31 81.13 -16.61
CA LEU A 247 60.16 81.98 -15.77
C LEU A 247 61.52 82.27 -16.41
N SER A 248 62.11 81.32 -17.13
CA SER A 248 63.34 81.53 -17.91
C SER A 248 63.17 82.53 -19.07
N LEU A 249 61.96 82.69 -19.61
CA LEU A 249 61.64 83.63 -20.69
C LEU A 249 61.23 85.02 -20.17
N LEU A 250 60.86 85.15 -18.89
CA LEU A 250 60.49 86.42 -18.26
C LEU A 250 61.68 87.11 -17.56
N GLN A 251 62.77 86.37 -17.29
CA GLN A 251 64.01 86.87 -16.68
C GLN A 251 65.16 87.05 -17.67
N GLY A 252 64.95 86.73 -18.95
CA GLY A 252 65.92 86.87 -20.05
C GLY A 252 65.61 88.05 -20.96
#